data_AF-A0A075KCZ1-F1
#
_entry.id   AF-A0A075KCZ1-F1
#
_cell.length_a   1.000
_cell.length_b   1.000
_cell.length_c   1.000
_cell.angle_alpha   90.00
_cell.angle_beta   90.00
_cell.angle_gamma   90.00
#
_symmetry.space_group_name_H-M   'P 1'
#
loop_
_entity.id
_entity.type
_entity.pdbx_description
1 polymer ?
#
loop_
_entity_poly.entity_id
_entity_poly.type
_entity_poly.pdbx_seq_one_letter_code
_entity_poly.pdbx_strand_id
1 'polypeptide(L)'
;MPKTDKLPDNEAREIEFEIKKQIAGAGSNVSDIVKRLNEEYGTSDTPQAITRQLKQGTIPLWKVFRIANVLGYEIQWIKKETSTN
;
A
#
# COMPACT_ATOMS: atom_id res chain seq x y z
N MET A 1 -23.09 -6.84 0.07
CA MET A 1 -21.77 -6.26 -0.24
C MET A 1 -20.94 -7.33 -0.91
N PRO A 2 -20.32 -7.08 -2.07
CA PRO A 2 -19.37 -8.03 -2.63
C PRO A 2 -18.27 -8.23 -1.58
N LYS A 3 -18.06 -9.48 -1.17
CA LYS A 3 -16.94 -9.82 -0.30
C LYS A 3 -15.71 -9.48 -1.13
N THR A 4 -14.91 -8.51 -0.69
CA THR A 4 -13.57 -8.32 -1.25
C THR A 4 -12.91 -9.68 -1.14
N ASP A 5 -12.66 -10.34 -2.26
CA ASP A 5 -12.02 -11.66 -2.28
C ASP A 5 -10.69 -11.51 -1.55
N LYS A 6 -10.61 -12.10 -0.36
CA LYS A 6 -9.41 -12.04 0.47
C LYS A 6 -8.32 -12.77 -0.31
N LEU A 7 -7.24 -12.06 -0.62
CA LEU A 7 -6.06 -12.65 -1.23
C LEU A 7 -5.58 -13.86 -0.39
N PRO A 8 -5.03 -14.91 -1.04
CA PRO A 8 -4.32 -15.98 -0.33
C PRO A 8 -3.29 -15.41 0.65
N ASP A 9 -3.16 -16.02 1.83
CA ASP A 9 -2.35 -15.46 2.92
C ASP A 9 -0.86 -15.26 2.54
N ASN A 10 -0.33 -16.06 1.61
CA ASN A 10 1.01 -15.90 1.06
C ASN A 10 1.14 -14.62 0.21
N GLU A 11 0.21 -14.39 -0.73
CA GLU A 11 0.20 -13.20 -1.59
C GLU A 11 -0.04 -11.93 -0.77
N ALA A 12 -0.95 -11.98 0.21
CA ALA A 12 -1.20 -10.86 1.11
C ALA A 12 0.07 -10.47 1.90
N ARG A 13 0.88 -11.44 2.34
CA ARG A 13 2.16 -11.19 3.02
C ARG A 13 3.20 -10.56 2.11
N GLU A 14 3.29 -11.00 0.86
CA GLU A 14 4.22 -10.41 -0.12
C GLU A 14 3.87 -8.94 -0.38
N ILE A 15 2.57 -8.65 -0.58
CA ILE A 15 2.08 -7.27 -0.75
C ILE A 15 2.32 -6.44 0.53
N GLU A 16 2.03 -6.99 1.71
CA GLU A 16 2.29 -6.31 2.99
C GLU A 16 3.77 -5.94 3.12
N PHE A 17 4.66 -6.89 2.85
CA PHE A 17 6.10 -6.70 2.98
C PHE A 17 6.61 -5.66 2.00
N GLU A 18 6.19 -5.73 0.73
CA GLU A 18 6.63 -4.78 -0.29
C GLU A 18 6.18 -3.36 0.05
N ILE A 19 4.91 -3.15 0.42
CA ILE A 19 4.42 -1.82 0.81
C ILE A 19 5.20 -1.31 2.03
N LYS A 20 5.35 -2.12 3.08
CA LYS A 20 6.10 -1.70 4.28
C LYS A 20 7.57 -1.38 3.99
N LYS A 21 8.19 -2.11 3.06
CA LYS A 21 9.56 -1.85 2.62
C LYS A 21 9.66 -0.49 1.93
N GLN A 22 8.71 -0.13 1.06
CA GLN A 22 8.69 1.20 0.44
C GLN A 22 8.48 2.31 1.49
N ILE A 23 7.59 2.09 2.46
CA ILE A 23 7.36 3.01 3.59
C ILE A 23 8.65 3.26 4.38
N ALA A 24 9.34 2.18 4.77
CA ALA A 24 10.59 2.26 5.51
C ALA A 24 11.72 2.86 4.67
N GLY A 25 11.79 2.54 3.37
CA GLY A 25 12.75 3.09 2.42
C GLY A 25 12.62 4.59 2.23
N ALA A 26 11.41 5.12 2.37
CA ALA A 26 11.13 6.56 2.40
C ALA A 26 11.49 7.25 3.72
N GLY A 27 12.05 6.53 4.70
CA GLY A 27 12.33 7.05 6.04
C GLY A 27 11.06 7.35 6.85
N SER A 28 9.93 6.73 6.51
CA SER A 28 8.63 6.96 7.12
C SER A 28 8.14 5.73 7.87
N ASN A 29 7.12 5.89 8.72
CA ASN A 29 6.36 4.79 9.29
C ASN A 29 4.86 4.87 8.95
N VAL A 30 4.08 3.85 9.33
CA VAL A 30 2.64 3.78 9.05
C VAL A 30 1.87 4.92 9.73
N SER A 31 2.28 5.35 10.93
CA SER A 31 1.63 6.45 11.64
C SER A 31 1.85 7.78 10.91
N ASP A 32 3.07 8.02 10.43
CA ASP A 32 3.38 9.23 9.65
C ASP A 32 2.57 9.29 8.35
N ILE A 33 2.45 8.16 7.65
CA ILE A 33 1.65 8.08 6.42
C ILE A 33 0.19 8.34 6.69
N VAL A 34 -0.37 7.74 7.74
CA VAL A 34 -1.77 7.99 8.11
C VAL A 34 -2.00 9.46 8.43
N LYS A 35 -1.07 10.09 9.17
CA LYS A 35 -1.13 11.53 9.43
C LYS A 35 -1.17 12.32 8.12
N ARG A 36 -0.24 12.07 7.18
CA ARG A 36 -0.18 12.75 5.88
C ARG A 36 -1.43 12.48 5.04
N LEU A 37 -1.94 11.26 5.01
CA LEU A 37 -3.16 10.91 4.28
C LEU A 37 -4.37 11.69 4.81
N ASN A 38 -4.50 11.77 6.13
CA ASN A 38 -5.58 12.50 6.78
C ASN A 38 -5.45 14.02 6.55
N GLU A 39 -4.22 14.56 6.57
CA GLU A 39 -3.96 15.99 6.29
C GLU A 39 -4.20 16.36 4.82
N GLU A 40 -3.73 15.54 3.87
CA GLU A 40 -3.72 15.87 2.44
C GLU A 40 -5.01 15.47 1.71
N TYR A 41 -5.68 14.40 2.15
CA TYR A 41 -6.91 13.89 1.51
C TYR A 41 -8.14 13.92 2.40
N GLY A 42 -8.04 14.43 3.64
CA GLY A 42 -9.16 14.47 4.58
C GLY A 42 -9.69 13.09 4.97
N THR A 43 -8.86 12.04 4.89
CA THR A 43 -9.26 10.70 5.30
C THR A 43 -9.42 10.61 6.82
N SER A 44 -10.17 9.61 7.28
CA SER A 44 -10.30 9.25 8.69
C SER A 44 -9.58 7.93 8.98
N ASP A 45 -8.42 7.73 8.36
CA ASP A 45 -7.65 6.49 8.49
C ASP A 45 -6.94 6.45 9.86
N THR A 46 -6.71 5.23 10.35
CA THR A 46 -5.92 4.98 11.57
C THR A 46 -4.74 4.05 11.26
N PRO A 47 -3.63 4.14 12.01
CA PRO A 47 -2.49 3.23 11.81
C PRO A 47 -2.88 1.75 11.91
N GLN A 48 -3.82 1.44 12.81
CA GLN A 48 -4.37 0.09 13.00
C GLN A 48 -5.19 -0.36 11.79
N ALA A 49 -6.02 0.54 11.22
CA ALA A 49 -6.81 0.23 10.03
C ALA A 49 -5.91 -0.08 8.82
N ILE A 50 -4.90 0.75 8.56
CA ILE A 50 -3.93 0.51 7.48
C ILE A 50 -3.17 -0.79 7.72
N THR A 51 -2.65 -1.00 8.93
CA THR A 51 -1.92 -2.23 9.27
C THR A 51 -2.78 -3.48 9.07
N ARG A 52 -4.06 -3.42 9.45
CA ARG A 52 -5.02 -4.51 9.24
C ARG A 52 -5.29 -4.74 7.75
N GLN A 53 -5.48 -3.69 6.97
CA GLN A 53 -5.71 -3.78 5.52
C GLN A 53 -4.51 -4.41 4.80
N LEU A 54 -3.29 -4.03 5.18
CA LEU A 54 -2.06 -4.62 4.63
C LEU A 54 -1.97 -6.11 4.98
N LYS A 55 -2.10 -6.48 6.27
CA LYS A 55 -2.05 -7.87 6.73
C LYS A 55 -3.08 -8.78 6.08
N GLN A 56 -4.25 -8.24 5.75
CA GLN A 56 -5.35 -8.99 5.15
C GLN A 56 -5.32 -8.99 3.62
N GLY A 57 -4.41 -8.23 3.00
CA GLY A 57 -4.42 -8.01 1.55
C GLY A 57 -5.69 -7.30 1.07
N THR A 58 -6.34 -6.52 1.93
CA THR A 58 -7.61 -5.84 1.61
C THR A 58 -7.44 -4.35 1.36
N ILE A 59 -6.20 -3.87 1.26
CA ILE A 59 -5.92 -2.47 0.95
C ILE A 59 -6.34 -2.15 -0.49
N PRO A 60 -7.20 -1.14 -0.71
CA PRO A 60 -7.60 -0.77 -2.06
C PRO A 60 -6.44 -0.14 -2.84
N LEU A 61 -6.35 -0.41 -4.14
CA LEU A 61 -5.29 0.13 -5.01
C LEU A 61 -5.21 1.67 -4.98
N TRP A 62 -6.36 2.35 -4.98
CA TRP A 62 -6.38 3.82 -4.88
C TRP A 62 -5.71 4.34 -3.61
N LYS A 63 -5.76 3.57 -2.52
CA LYS A 63 -5.10 3.93 -1.26
C LYS A 63 -3.60 3.72 -1.37
N VAL A 64 -3.16 2.67 -2.04
CA VAL A 64 -1.74 2.44 -2.35
C VAL A 64 -1.18 3.61 -3.18
N PHE A 65 -1.92 4.12 -4.16
CA PHE A 65 -1.50 5.32 -4.91
C PHE A 65 -1.39 6.57 -4.04
N ARG A 66 -2.33 6.80 -3.11
CA ARG A 66 -2.22 7.93 -2.17
C ARG A 66 -1.03 7.77 -1.22
N ILE A 67 -0.76 6.56 -0.75
CA ILE A 67 0.43 6.25 0.06
C ILE A 67 1.71 6.60 -0.72
N ALA A 68 1.80 6.20 -1.99
CA ALA A 68 2.94 6.57 -2.84
C ALA A 68 3.05 8.10 -2.97
N ASN A 69 1.94 8.80 -3.24
CA ASN A 69 1.94 10.25 -3.39
C ASN A 69 2.43 10.98 -2.13
N VAL A 70 1.90 10.67 -0.94
CA VAL A 70 2.33 11.31 0.32
C VAL A 70 3.78 10.99 0.72
N LEU A 71 4.36 9.95 0.12
CA LEU A 71 5.77 9.58 0.28
C LEU A 71 6.66 10.22 -0.80
N GLY A 72 6.09 10.88 -1.81
CA GLY A 72 6.83 11.45 -2.93
C GLY A 72 7.24 10.42 -4.00
N TYR A 73 6.52 9.29 -4.10
CA TYR A 73 6.76 8.23 -5.07
C TYR A 73 5.70 8.23 -6.18
N GLU A 74 6.10 7.78 -7.36
CA GLU A 74 5.22 7.45 -8.47
C GLU A 74 5.18 5.92 -8.66
N ILE A 75 3.98 5.35 -8.88
CA ILE A 75 3.83 3.94 -9.24
C ILE A 75 3.77 3.82 -10.76
N GLN A 76 4.71 3.07 -11.33
CA GLN A 76 4.83 2.87 -12.78
C GLN A 76 4.59 1.41 -13.16
N TRP A 77 3.92 1.19 -14.29
CA TRP A 77 3.77 -0.13 -14.91
C TRP A 77 4.89 -0.36 -15.92
N ILE A 78 5.85 -1.21 -15.56
CA ILE A 78 6.96 -1.57 -16.44
C ILE A 78 6.63 -2.90 -17.11
N LYS A 79 6.62 -2.93 -18.45
CA LYS A 79 6.42 -4.18 -19.19
C LYS A 79 7.60 -5.11 -18.88
N LYS A 80 7.30 -6.36 -18.52
CA LYS A 80 8.34 -7.39 -18.43
C LYS A 80 8.98 -7.52 -19.80
N GLU A 81 10.30 -7.36 -19.88
CA GLU A 81 11.02 -7.69 -21.09
C GLU A 81 10.87 -9.20 -21.30
N THR A 82 10.16 -9.60 -22.35
CA THR A 82 10.22 -10.97 -22.84
C THR A 82 11.61 -11.12 -23.45
N SER A 83 12.58 -11.52 -22.63
CA SER A 83 13.87 -12.01 -23.13
C SER A 83 13.57 -13.20 -24.03
N THR A 84 13.41 -12.94 -25.33
CA THR A 84 13.33 -13.96 -26.35
C THR A 84 14.79 -14.36 -26.58
N ASN A 85 15.24 -15.34 -25.79
CA ASN A 85 16.46 -16.10 -26.07
C ASN A 85 16.06 -17.34 -26.88
#